data_AF-B2DDQ1-F1
#
_entry.id   AF-B2DDQ1-F1
#
_cell.length_a   1.000
_cell.length_b   1.000
_cell.length_c   1.000
_cell.angle_alpha   90.00
_cell.angle_beta   90.00
_cell.angle_gamma   90.00
#
_symmetry.space_group_name_H-M   'P 1'
#
loop_
_entity.id
_entity.type
_entity.pdbx_description
1 polymer ?
#
loop_
_entity_poly.entity_id
_entity_poly.type
_entity_poly.pdbx_seq_one_letter_code
_entity_poly.pdbx_strand_id
1 'polypeptide(L)'
;VDTTILGLDDERAKEMPYIASMGIYVISKDVMLNLLRDTFPGANDFGSEVIPGATSTGMRVQAYLYDGYWEDIGTIEAFYNANLGITKKPIPDFSFYDRSAPIYTQPRYLPPSKMLDADVTDSVIGEGCVIKNCKIHHSVVGLRSCISEGAIIEDT
;
A
#
# COMPACT_ATOMS: atom_id res chain seq x y z
N VAL A 1 11.36 -5.65 21.75
CA VAL A 1 11.99 -4.31 21.82
C VAL A 1 11.05 -3.45 22.63
N ASP A 2 11.53 -2.58 23.52
CA ASP A 2 10.63 -1.67 24.22
C ASP A 2 10.19 -0.56 23.25
N THR A 3 9.00 -0.72 22.68
CA THR A 3 8.44 0.18 21.66
C THR A 3 7.91 1.48 22.27
N THR A 4 7.80 1.57 23.61
CA THR A 4 7.45 2.82 24.30
C THR A 4 8.53 3.90 24.09
N ILE A 5 9.80 3.48 24.00
CA ILE A 5 10.94 4.36 23.68
C ILE A 5 10.80 4.98 22.28
N LEU A 6 10.00 4.35 21.40
CA LEU A 6 9.72 4.81 20.04
C LEU A 6 8.40 5.59 19.92
N GLY A 7 7.68 5.80 21.04
CA GLY A 7 6.48 6.63 21.10
C GLY A 7 5.14 5.89 21.08
N LEU A 8 5.13 4.55 21.20
CA LEU A 8 3.90 3.77 21.42
C LEU A 8 3.44 3.86 22.88
N ASP A 9 2.12 3.83 23.10
CA ASP A 9 1.57 3.69 24.45
C ASP A 9 1.77 2.27 25.01
N ASP A 10 1.71 2.16 26.34
CA ASP A 10 2.01 0.93 27.08
C ASP A 10 1.10 -0.26 26.75
N GLU A 11 -0.14 0.00 26.29
CA GLU A 11 -1.10 -1.05 25.96
C GLU A 11 -0.77 -1.64 24.58
N ARG A 12 -0.64 -0.78 23.56
CA ARG A 12 -0.25 -1.19 22.21
C ARG A 12 1.15 -1.80 22.17
N ALA A 13 2.09 -1.31 22.98
CA ALA A 13 3.43 -1.88 23.09
C ALA A 13 3.42 -3.33 23.60
N LYS A 14 2.44 -3.71 24.44
CA LYS A 14 2.27 -5.09 24.91
C LYS A 14 1.60 -5.98 23.87
N GLU A 15 0.63 -5.46 23.13
CA GLU A 15 -0.07 -6.20 22.07
C GLU A 15 0.82 -6.43 20.84
N MET A 16 1.68 -5.47 20.51
CA MET A 16 2.61 -5.50 19.37
C MET A 16 4.07 -5.36 19.85
N PRO A 17 4.68 -6.42 20.41
CA PRO A 17 5.99 -6.34 21.07
C PRO A 17 7.20 -6.35 20.11
N TYR A 18 6.94 -6.36 18.80
CA TYR A 18 7.95 -6.47 17.74
C TYR A 18 7.95 -5.23 16.85
N ILE A 19 9.11 -4.94 16.29
CA ILE A 19 9.29 -3.97 15.21
C ILE A 19 9.78 -4.71 13.97
N ALA A 20 9.20 -4.38 12.83
CA ALA A 20 9.62 -4.89 11.52
C ALA A 20 10.09 -3.73 10.65
N SER A 21 11.12 -3.95 9.84
CA SER A 21 11.58 -2.96 8.86
C SER A 21 10.57 -2.88 7.71
N MET A 22 10.16 -1.66 7.35
CA MET A 22 9.29 -1.40 6.19
C MET A 22 10.07 -1.26 4.87
N GLY A 23 11.41 -1.39 4.90
CA GLY A 23 12.24 -1.18 3.71
C GLY A 23 12.46 0.30 3.34
N ILE A 24 12.17 1.24 4.25
CA ILE A 24 12.32 2.68 4.04
C ILE A 24 13.45 3.20 4.92
N TYR A 25 14.44 3.85 4.32
CA TYR A 25 15.66 4.28 5.02
C TYR A 25 16.02 5.73 4.68
N VAL A 26 16.57 6.44 5.67
CA VAL A 26 17.23 7.73 5.46
C VAL A 26 18.71 7.55 5.76
N ILE A 27 19.55 7.71 4.75
CA ILE A 27 21.00 7.47 4.86
C ILE A 27 21.74 8.72 4.40
N SER A 28 22.71 9.16 5.21
CA SER A 28 23.58 10.27 4.82
C SER A 28 24.37 9.91 3.56
N LYS A 29 24.48 10.85 2.62
CA LYS A 29 25.08 10.58 1.30
C LYS A 29 26.45 9.91 1.37
N ASP A 30 27.36 10.42 2.21
CA ASP A 30 28.72 9.87 2.33
C ASP A 30 28.73 8.48 2.99
N VAL A 31 27.79 8.22 3.91
CA VAL A 31 27.58 6.91 4.53
C VAL A 31 27.10 5.90 3.48
N MET A 32 26.17 6.29 2.62
CA MET A 32 25.68 5.44 1.52
C MET A 32 26.83 5.04 0.58
N LEU A 33 27.65 6.01 0.16
CA LEU A 33 28.78 5.75 -0.73
C LEU A 33 29.79 4.78 -0.10
N ASN A 34 30.16 5.03 1.15
CA ASN A 34 31.10 4.18 1.89
C ASN A 34 30.55 2.76 2.06
N LEU A 35 29.29 2.62 2.50
CA LEU A 35 28.67 1.30 2.74
C LEU A 35 28.66 0.44 1.48
N LEU A 36 28.21 0.99 0.35
CA LEU A 36 28.01 0.21 -0.88
C LEU A 36 29.29 -0.03 -1.68
N ARG A 37 30.26 0.89 -1.64
CA ARG A 37 31.47 0.78 -2.45
C ARG A 37 32.63 0.18 -1.68
N ASP A 38 32.81 0.59 -0.43
CA ASP A 38 34.06 0.34 0.31
C ASP A 38 33.86 -0.71 1.41
N THR A 39 32.76 -0.63 2.18
CA THR A 39 32.53 -1.49 3.34
C THR A 39 31.91 -2.84 2.96
N PHE A 40 30.88 -2.83 2.12
CA PHE A 40 30.12 -4.04 1.73
C PHE A 40 29.94 -4.15 0.20
N PRO A 41 31.03 -4.14 -0.60
CA PRO A 41 30.94 -4.13 -2.07
C PRO A 41 30.28 -5.37 -2.69
N GLY A 42 30.18 -6.47 -1.95
CA GLY A 42 29.56 -7.72 -2.39
C GLY A 42 28.15 -7.96 -1.87
N ALA A 43 27.57 -7.01 -1.12
CA ALA A 43 26.19 -7.12 -0.66
C ALA A 43 25.21 -6.94 -1.82
N ASN A 44 24.14 -7.72 -1.79
CA ASN A 44 23.06 -7.74 -2.77
C ASN A 44 21.78 -7.12 -2.22
N ASP A 45 21.56 -7.14 -0.90
CA ASP A 45 20.34 -6.63 -0.28
C ASP A 45 20.59 -5.62 0.85
N PHE A 46 19.80 -4.54 0.85
CA PHE A 46 19.92 -3.51 1.87
C PHE A 46 19.45 -3.99 3.25
N GLY A 47 18.26 -4.58 3.32
CA GLY A 47 17.59 -4.86 4.59
C GLY A 47 18.25 -6.00 5.38
N SER A 48 18.71 -7.03 4.68
CA SER A 48 19.26 -8.24 5.28
C SER A 48 20.79 -8.27 5.36
N GLU A 49 21.51 -7.45 4.58
CA GLU A 49 22.98 -7.44 4.58
C GLU A 49 23.55 -6.06 4.95
N VAL A 50 23.22 -5.00 4.21
CA VAL A 50 23.84 -3.67 4.41
C VAL A 50 23.46 -3.05 5.76
N ILE A 51 22.19 -3.06 6.15
CA ILE A 51 21.73 -2.46 7.42
C ILE A 51 22.26 -3.23 8.64
N PRO A 52 22.19 -4.58 8.69
CA PRO A 52 22.85 -5.35 9.74
C PRO A 52 24.37 -5.12 9.78
N GLY A 53 25.03 -5.03 8.62
CA GLY A 53 26.45 -4.71 8.51
C GLY A 53 26.81 -3.32 9.03
N ALA A 54 26.01 -2.30 8.70
CA ALA A 54 26.20 -0.94 9.23
C ALA A 54 26.06 -0.92 10.76
N THR A 55 25.12 -1.70 11.30
CA THR A 55 24.94 -1.85 12.75
C THR A 55 26.15 -2.53 13.41
N SER A 56 26.67 -3.60 12.81
CA SER A 56 27.81 -4.35 13.35
C SER A 56 29.14 -3.58 13.31
N THR A 57 29.28 -2.64 12.37
CA THR A 57 30.43 -1.72 12.28
C THR A 57 30.35 -0.54 13.26
N GLY A 58 29.29 -0.48 14.08
CA GLY A 58 29.11 0.57 15.10
C GLY A 58 28.61 1.90 14.54
N MET A 59 28.09 1.93 13.31
CA MET A 59 27.45 3.13 12.79
C MET A 59 26.15 3.44 13.56
N ARG A 60 25.78 4.72 13.61
CA ARG A 60 24.54 5.15 14.25
C ARG A 60 23.33 4.78 13.39
N VAL A 61 22.75 3.61 13.66
CA VAL A 61 21.49 3.13 13.06
C VAL A 61 20.35 3.38 14.06
N GLN A 62 19.33 4.12 13.65
CA GLN A 62 18.22 4.54 14.50
C GLN A 62 16.89 4.05 13.91
N ALA A 63 15.99 3.57 14.77
CA ALA A 63 14.61 3.26 14.39
C ALA A 63 13.72 4.50 14.50
N TYR A 64 12.77 4.62 13.56
CA TYR A 64 11.69 5.61 13.59
C TYR A 64 10.37 4.87 13.41
N LEU A 65 9.42 5.12 14.31
CA LEU A 65 8.14 4.43 14.30
C LEU A 65 7.19 5.03 13.25
N TYR A 66 6.54 4.14 12.50
CA TYR A 66 5.41 4.48 11.65
C TYR A 66 4.12 3.95 12.29
N ASP A 67 3.08 4.78 12.29
CA ASP A 67 1.77 4.44 12.85
C ASP A 67 0.66 4.84 11.87
N GLY A 68 0.39 3.96 10.92
CA GLY A 68 -0.59 4.18 9.86
C GLY A 68 -0.81 2.94 9.01
N TYR A 69 -1.65 3.06 7.98
CA TYR A 69 -1.91 1.96 7.06
C TYR A 69 -0.64 1.61 6.26
N TRP A 70 -0.26 0.35 6.31
CA TRP A 70 0.79 -0.22 5.47
C TRP A 70 0.45 -1.68 5.17
N GLU A 71 0.50 -2.05 3.90
CA GLU A 71 0.24 -3.41 3.43
C GLU A 71 1.27 -3.81 2.38
N ASP A 72 1.74 -5.06 2.46
CA ASP A 72 2.61 -5.64 1.43
C ASP A 72 1.77 -6.32 0.36
N ILE A 73 1.63 -5.64 -0.78
CA ILE A 73 0.87 -6.12 -1.95
C ILE A 73 1.73 -6.92 -2.95
N GLY A 74 2.87 -7.49 -2.50
CA GLY A 74 3.81 -8.23 -3.34
C GLY A 74 3.34 -9.62 -3.79
N THR A 75 2.25 -10.15 -3.22
CA THR A 75 1.66 -11.44 -3.60
C THR A 75 0.27 -11.26 -4.22
N ILE A 76 -0.18 -12.24 -5.02
CA ILE A 76 -1.49 -12.16 -5.70
C ILE A 76 -2.64 -12.00 -4.69
N GLU A 77 -2.64 -12.79 -3.62
CA GLU A 77 -3.68 -12.74 -2.60
C GLU A 77 -3.67 -11.39 -1.86
N ALA A 78 -2.50 -10.90 -1.46
CA ALA A 78 -2.40 -9.61 -0.77
C ALA A 78 -2.80 -8.44 -1.68
N PHE A 79 -2.35 -8.45 -2.94
CA PHE A 79 -2.76 -7.47 -3.94
C PHE A 79 -4.28 -7.46 -4.13
N TYR A 80 -4.88 -8.65 -4.30
CA TYR A 80 -6.32 -8.82 -4.45
C TYR A 80 -7.09 -8.27 -3.24
N ASN A 81 -6.71 -8.69 -2.03
CA ASN A 81 -7.37 -8.27 -0.80
C ASN A 81 -7.24 -6.76 -0.57
N ALA A 82 -6.07 -6.18 -0.81
CA ALA A 82 -5.86 -4.74 -0.67
C ALA A 82 -6.68 -3.91 -1.66
N ASN A 83 -6.83 -4.39 -2.91
CA ASN A 83 -7.69 -3.73 -3.89
C ASN A 83 -9.17 -3.79 -3.48
N LEU A 84 -9.70 -4.97 -3.17
CA LEU A 84 -11.10 -5.09 -2.72
C LEU A 84 -11.36 -4.35 -1.40
N GLY A 85 -10.36 -4.24 -0.53
CA GLY A 85 -10.43 -3.53 0.72
C GLY A 85 -10.86 -2.05 0.60
N ILE A 86 -10.69 -1.42 -0.57
CA ILE A 86 -11.15 -0.05 -0.80
C ILE A 86 -12.68 0.06 -0.90
N THR A 87 -13.39 -1.06 -1.05
CA THR A 87 -14.86 -1.12 -1.07
C THR A 87 -15.48 -1.22 0.33
N LYS A 88 -14.66 -1.45 1.36
CA LYS A 88 -15.07 -1.69 2.75
C LYS A 88 -15.86 -0.51 3.35
N LYS A 89 -16.89 -0.84 4.13
CA LYS A 89 -17.74 0.11 4.87
C LYS A 89 -17.40 0.12 6.37
N PRO A 90 -17.65 1.23 7.09
CA PRO A 90 -18.10 2.53 6.58
C PRO A 90 -16.98 3.34 5.93
N ILE A 91 -15.72 2.97 6.18
CA ILE A 91 -14.51 3.65 5.69
C ILE A 91 -13.50 2.54 5.33
N PRO A 92 -12.82 2.62 4.17
CA PRO A 92 -11.75 1.69 3.84
C PRO A 92 -10.50 1.97 4.69
N ASP A 93 -9.67 0.95 4.87
CA ASP A 93 -8.45 1.07 5.68
C ASP A 93 -7.40 1.98 5.00
N PHE A 94 -7.48 2.12 3.68
CA PHE A 94 -6.67 3.04 2.87
C PHE A 94 -7.53 3.86 1.90
N SER A 95 -7.20 5.15 1.75
CA SER A 95 -7.84 6.04 0.78
C SER A 95 -6.81 6.65 -0.16
N PHE A 96 -6.99 6.43 -1.47
CA PHE A 96 -6.24 7.14 -2.49
C PHE A 96 -6.57 8.64 -2.53
N TYR A 97 -7.78 9.00 -2.08
CA TYR A 97 -8.22 10.38 -1.96
C TYR A 97 -8.00 10.88 -0.54
N ASP A 98 -7.06 11.80 -0.38
CA ASP A 98 -6.88 12.59 0.83
C ASP A 98 -6.72 14.07 0.45
N ARG A 99 -7.37 14.96 1.19
CA ARG A 99 -7.36 16.40 0.85
C ARG A 99 -5.99 17.05 1.11
N SER A 100 -5.23 16.54 2.06
CA SER A 100 -3.94 17.10 2.47
C SER A 100 -2.75 16.51 1.72
N ALA A 101 -2.83 15.23 1.36
CA ALA A 101 -1.79 14.47 0.68
C ALA A 101 -2.41 13.44 -0.29
N PRO A 102 -2.99 13.88 -1.42
CA PRO A 102 -3.63 12.98 -2.38
C PRO A 102 -2.61 12.11 -3.11
N ILE A 103 -3.03 10.90 -3.50
CA ILE A 103 -2.28 10.08 -4.45
C ILE A 103 -2.58 10.57 -5.88
N TYR A 104 -1.55 11.06 -6.56
CA TYR A 104 -1.67 11.54 -7.93
C TYR A 104 -1.59 10.41 -8.96
N THR A 105 -2.27 10.60 -10.09
CA THR A 105 -2.14 9.77 -11.30
C THR A 105 -2.26 10.66 -12.54
N GLN A 106 -2.08 10.08 -13.72
CA GLN A 106 -2.18 10.80 -14.99
C GLN A 106 -3.57 11.44 -15.18
N PRO A 107 -3.68 12.73 -15.52
CA PRO A 107 -4.94 13.33 -15.98
C PRO A 107 -5.32 12.77 -17.36
N ARG A 108 -6.49 12.11 -17.47
CA ARG A 108 -6.89 11.39 -18.70
C ARG A 108 -8.05 12.02 -19.48
N TYR A 109 -8.76 12.98 -18.87
CA TYR A 109 -9.96 13.61 -19.45
C TYR A 109 -10.98 12.60 -19.97
N LEU A 110 -11.13 11.47 -19.27
CA LEU A 110 -12.14 10.47 -19.62
C LEU A 110 -13.55 11.01 -19.34
N PRO A 111 -14.55 10.57 -20.09
CA PRO A 111 -15.93 10.92 -19.78
C PRO A 111 -16.34 10.28 -18.43
N PRO A 112 -17.44 10.77 -17.81
CA PRO A 112 -18.08 10.06 -16.72
C PRO A 112 -18.45 8.64 -17.13
N SER A 113 -18.42 7.71 -16.17
CA SER A 113 -18.87 6.34 -16.38
C SER A 113 -20.38 6.31 -16.67
N LYS A 114 -20.78 5.50 -17.65
CA LYS A 114 -22.16 5.36 -18.11
C LYS A 114 -22.71 4.00 -17.68
N MET A 115 -23.88 4.01 -17.05
CA MET A 115 -24.62 2.81 -16.63
C MET A 115 -26.01 2.83 -17.26
N LEU A 116 -26.45 1.70 -17.83
CA LEU A 116 -27.80 1.56 -18.39
C LEU A 116 -28.79 1.00 -17.36
N ASP A 117 -28.48 -0.16 -16.76
CA ASP A 117 -29.33 -0.87 -15.80
C ASP A 117 -28.48 -1.79 -14.90
N ALA A 118 -27.66 -1.20 -14.03
CA ALA A 118 -26.70 -1.95 -13.23
C ALA A 118 -27.14 -2.01 -11.75
N ASP A 119 -27.18 -3.21 -11.19
CA ASP A 119 -27.28 -3.43 -9.75
C ASP A 119 -25.87 -3.49 -9.16
N VAL A 120 -25.46 -2.41 -8.49
CA VAL A 120 -24.09 -2.22 -7.99
C VAL A 120 -24.13 -2.14 -6.46
N THR A 121 -23.43 -3.06 -5.80
CA THR A 121 -23.34 -3.12 -4.34
C THR A 121 -21.89 -3.29 -3.91
N ASP A 122 -21.48 -2.60 -2.84
CA ASP A 122 -20.14 -2.70 -2.24
C ASP A 122 -18.99 -2.60 -3.24
N SER A 123 -19.09 -1.68 -4.21
CA SER A 123 -18.16 -1.64 -5.34
C SER A 123 -17.66 -0.22 -5.64
N VAL A 124 -16.46 -0.13 -6.22
CA VAL A 124 -15.86 1.12 -6.69
C VAL A 124 -15.77 1.10 -8.22
N ILE A 125 -16.18 2.19 -8.86
CA ILE A 125 -16.21 2.32 -10.32
C ILE A 125 -15.26 3.42 -10.78
N GLY A 126 -14.29 3.06 -11.61
CA GLY A 126 -13.32 3.99 -12.20
C GLY A 126 -13.90 4.85 -13.32
N GLU A 127 -13.04 5.70 -13.90
CA GLU A 127 -13.41 6.66 -14.96
C GLU A 127 -13.77 5.99 -16.30
N GLY A 128 -14.73 6.55 -17.04
CA GLY A 128 -15.03 6.19 -18.43
C GLY A 128 -15.52 4.76 -18.67
N CYS A 129 -16.15 4.11 -17.68
CA CYS A 129 -16.72 2.77 -17.84
C CYS A 129 -18.01 2.80 -18.67
N VAL A 130 -18.30 1.72 -19.39
CA VAL A 130 -19.55 1.48 -20.12
C VAL A 130 -20.19 0.20 -19.61
N ILE A 131 -21.21 0.34 -18.76
CA ILE A 131 -21.82 -0.75 -18.00
C ILE A 131 -23.27 -0.90 -18.46
N LYS A 132 -23.63 -2.09 -18.96
CA LYS A 132 -24.99 -2.40 -19.42
C LYS A 132 -25.83 -3.04 -18.31
N ASN A 133 -26.85 -3.82 -18.66
CA ASN A 133 -27.70 -4.54 -17.73
C ASN A 133 -26.94 -5.69 -17.04
N CYS A 134 -26.42 -5.47 -15.84
CA CYS A 134 -25.56 -6.42 -15.13
C CYS A 134 -25.66 -6.30 -13.60
N LYS A 135 -25.04 -7.24 -12.89
CA LYS A 135 -24.85 -7.20 -11.44
C LYS A 135 -23.36 -7.09 -11.10
N ILE A 136 -23.03 -6.19 -10.19
CA ILE A 136 -21.65 -5.96 -9.72
C ILE A 136 -21.69 -5.92 -8.19
N HIS A 137 -21.01 -6.85 -7.54
CA HIS A 137 -20.97 -6.98 -6.09
C HIS A 137 -19.53 -7.09 -5.60
N HIS A 138 -19.19 -6.34 -4.54
CA HIS A 138 -17.88 -6.42 -3.90
C HIS A 138 -16.70 -6.39 -4.89
N SER A 139 -16.67 -5.37 -5.76
CA SER A 139 -15.74 -5.32 -6.89
C SER A 139 -15.13 -3.93 -7.15
N VAL A 140 -13.95 -3.90 -7.76
CA VAL A 140 -13.25 -2.69 -8.22
C VAL A 140 -13.19 -2.69 -9.75
N VAL A 141 -14.05 -1.89 -10.36
CA VAL A 141 -14.13 -1.78 -11.83
C VAL A 141 -13.14 -0.73 -12.33
N GLY A 142 -12.05 -1.18 -12.94
CA GLY A 142 -11.03 -0.31 -13.52
C GLY A 142 -11.54 0.61 -14.63
N LEU A 143 -10.83 1.72 -14.85
CA LEU A 143 -11.16 2.70 -15.89
C LEU A 143 -11.31 2.09 -17.29
N ARG A 144 -12.28 2.60 -18.07
CA ARG A 144 -12.63 2.14 -19.44
C ARG A 144 -13.19 0.72 -19.55
N SER A 145 -13.56 0.08 -18.43
CA SER A 145 -14.19 -1.25 -18.47
C SER A 145 -15.51 -1.23 -19.25
N CYS A 146 -15.73 -2.28 -20.05
CA CYS A 146 -16.97 -2.51 -20.77
C CYS A 146 -17.64 -3.78 -20.23
N ILE A 147 -18.78 -3.63 -19.56
CA ILE A 147 -19.53 -4.75 -18.98
C ILE A 147 -20.82 -4.94 -19.77
N SER A 148 -20.94 -6.11 -20.40
CA SER A 148 -22.04 -6.47 -21.30
C SER A 148 -23.27 -6.99 -20.55
N GLU A 149 -24.34 -7.14 -21.31
CA GLU A 149 -25.66 -7.56 -20.86
C GLU A 149 -25.63 -8.93 -20.19
N GLY A 150 -26.28 -9.07 -19.04
CA GLY A 150 -26.39 -10.30 -18.27
C GLY A 150 -25.14 -10.69 -17.46
N ALA A 151 -24.08 -9.88 -17.45
CA ALA A 151 -22.88 -10.19 -16.68
C ALA A 151 -23.15 -10.12 -15.16
N ILE A 152 -22.48 -10.99 -14.41
CA ILE A 152 -22.43 -11.00 -12.95
C ILE A 152 -20.95 -10.94 -12.55
N ILE A 153 -20.56 -9.89 -11.84
CA ILE A 153 -19.21 -9.64 -11.38
C ILE A 153 -19.23 -9.64 -9.85
N GLU A 154 -18.46 -10.53 -9.24
CA GLU A 154 -18.43 -10.76 -7.80
C GLU A 154 -16.97 -10.91 -7.37
N ASP A 155 -16.58 -10.22 -6.30
CA ASP A 155 -15.26 -10.35 -5.69
C ASP A 155 -14.10 -10.18 -6.71
N THR A 156 -14.11 -9.06 -7.46
CA THR A 156 -13.18 -8.80 -8.58
C THR A 156 -12.56 -7.42 -8.57
#